data_AF-A0A0A8JLW2-F1
#
_entry.id   AF-A0A0A8JLW2-F1
#
_cell.length_a   1.000
_cell.length_b   1.000
_cell.length_c   1.000
_cell.angle_alpha   90.00
_cell.angle_beta   90.00
_cell.angle_gamma   90.00
#
_symmetry.space_group_name_H-M   'P 1'
#
loop_
_entity.id
_entity.type
_entity.pdbx_description
1 polymer ?
#
loop_
_entity_poly.entity_id
_entity_poly.type
_entity_poly.pdbx_seq_one_letter_code
_entity_poly.pdbx_strand_id
1 'polypeptide(L)'
;MTEKVKLPKQVAEVIEKLRNAEYSDYGIVKYTEVGGPIHIKQGAEIQRTLCDWIYKNNGRNADLLLDALRTGYEVEEKFKAGDWVVVEDCPCERIVGKVQRIKDISKYSTCTRFEYEDWWSDEHKTKLRHATPEEIKAEQERRVWAKIGREPGEFREGDIGILLGRESSYSLWKNLKNLYEEGELKGFHPAESFIEFGGAVDA
;
A
#
# COMPACT_ATOMS: atom_id res chain seq x y z
N MET A 1 23.29 -17.52 -13.23
CA MET A 1 22.14 -16.72 -13.69
C MET A 1 22.33 -15.35 -13.06
N THR A 2 22.42 -14.29 -13.84
CA THR A 2 22.52 -12.93 -13.31
C THR A 2 21.18 -12.58 -12.68
N GLU A 3 21.19 -12.05 -11.46
CA GLU A 3 19.97 -11.57 -10.80
C GLU A 3 19.37 -10.43 -11.64
N LYS A 4 18.06 -10.48 -11.89
CA LYS A 4 17.37 -9.44 -12.66
C LYS A 4 17.28 -8.17 -11.82
N VAL A 5 17.43 -7.02 -12.47
CA VAL A 5 17.22 -5.73 -11.81
C VAL A 5 15.73 -5.56 -11.51
N LYS A 6 15.39 -5.15 -10.29
CA LYS A 6 14.01 -4.78 -9.94
C LYS A 6 13.76 -3.32 -10.30
N LEU A 7 12.77 -3.07 -11.14
CA LEU A 7 12.36 -1.74 -11.57
C LEU A 7 10.99 -1.39 -11.00
N PRO A 8 10.80 -0.19 -10.44
CA PRO A 8 9.46 0.31 -10.13
C PRO A 8 8.57 0.30 -11.39
N LYS A 9 7.29 -0.03 -11.24
CA LYS A 9 6.30 -0.07 -12.35
C LYS A 9 6.38 1.16 -13.26
N GLN A 10 6.47 2.37 -12.69
CA GLN A 10 6.55 3.62 -13.45
C GLN A 10 7.80 3.71 -14.35
N VAL A 11 8.93 3.15 -13.90
CA VAL A 11 10.18 3.10 -14.69
C VAL A 11 10.05 2.10 -15.83
N ALA A 12 9.51 0.91 -15.54
CA ALA A 12 9.23 -0.12 -16.53
C ALA A 12 8.27 0.38 -17.63
N GLU A 13 7.19 1.07 -17.26
CA GLU A 13 6.25 1.66 -18.22
C GLU A 13 6.90 2.72 -19.11
N VAL A 14 7.80 3.52 -18.55
CA VAL A 14 8.54 4.52 -19.33
C VAL A 14 9.49 3.87 -20.33
N ILE A 15 10.18 2.80 -19.94
CA ILE A 15 11.02 2.00 -20.85
C ILE A 15 10.17 1.45 -22.01
N GLU A 16 9.01 0.87 -21.71
CA GLU A 16 8.12 0.32 -22.74
C GLU A 16 7.52 1.41 -23.65
N LYS A 17 7.19 2.59 -23.11
CA LYS A 17 6.78 3.76 -23.93
C LYS A 17 7.87 4.17 -24.92
N LEU A 18 9.13 4.20 -24.48
CA LEU A 18 10.26 4.55 -25.35
C LEU A 18 10.52 3.47 -26.40
N ARG A 19 10.44 2.19 -26.05
CA ARG A 19 10.54 1.07 -27.01
C ARG A 19 9.45 1.12 -28.08
N ASN A 20 8.21 1.40 -27.67
CA ASN A 20 7.08 1.59 -28.59
C ASN A 20 7.24 2.82 -29.50
N ALA A 21 8.02 3.81 -29.06
CA ALA A 21 8.44 4.96 -29.88
C ALA A 21 9.74 4.68 -30.67
N GLU A 22 10.11 3.41 -30.83
CA GLU A 22 11.26 2.94 -31.61
C GLU A 22 12.64 3.37 -31.08
N TYR A 23 12.73 3.75 -29.80
CA TYR A 23 14.03 3.96 -29.17
C TYR A 23 14.72 2.62 -28.92
N SER A 24 15.99 2.52 -29.36
CA SER A 24 16.86 1.41 -28.97
C SER A 24 17.23 1.50 -27.48
N ASP A 25 17.68 0.40 -26.88
CA ASP A 25 18.16 0.42 -25.48
C ASP A 25 19.26 1.48 -25.26
N TYR A 26 20.16 1.65 -26.24
CA TYR A 26 21.14 2.74 -26.23
C TYR A 26 20.48 4.13 -26.29
N GLY A 27 19.45 4.29 -27.13
CA GLY A 27 18.64 5.50 -27.21
C GLY A 27 17.95 5.83 -25.87
N ILE A 28 17.46 4.82 -25.16
CA ILE A 28 16.83 4.99 -23.84
C ILE A 28 17.85 5.46 -22.79
N VAL A 29 19.06 4.86 -22.76
CA VAL A 29 20.14 5.32 -21.87
C VAL A 29 20.53 6.76 -22.21
N LYS A 30 20.73 7.08 -23.50
CA LYS A 30 21.06 8.44 -23.95
C LYS A 30 19.96 9.46 -23.68
N TYR A 31 18.70 9.04 -23.66
CA TYR A 31 17.58 9.90 -23.32
C TYR A 31 17.73 10.52 -21.91
N THR A 32 18.43 9.83 -21.01
CA THR A 32 18.69 10.29 -19.64
C THR A 32 19.84 11.30 -19.52
N GLU A 33 20.78 11.29 -20.48
CA GLU A 33 21.99 12.12 -20.45
C GLU A 33 21.81 13.48 -21.13
N VAL A 34 21.11 13.52 -22.28
CA VAL A 34 21.23 14.66 -23.21
C VAL A 34 20.12 15.69 -23.03
N GLY A 35 19.09 15.43 -22.22
CA GLY A 35 17.88 16.26 -22.27
C GLY A 35 17.22 16.08 -23.62
N GLY A 36 16.46 14.98 -23.79
CA GLY A 36 15.70 14.75 -25.01
C GLY A 36 14.89 16.00 -25.41
N PRO A 37 14.61 16.23 -26.71
CA PRO A 37 13.96 17.44 -27.17
C PRO A 37 12.70 17.75 -26.35
N ILE A 38 12.77 18.83 -25.56
CA ILE A 38 11.84 19.22 -24.49
C ILE A 38 10.47 19.68 -25.06
N HIS A 39 10.20 19.43 -26.34
CA HIS A 39 9.07 20.03 -27.06
C HIS A 39 7.71 19.40 -26.77
N ILE A 40 7.63 18.39 -25.88
CA ILE A 40 6.36 17.76 -25.50
C ILE A 40 6.36 17.57 -23.98
N LYS A 41 5.31 18.02 -23.29
CA LYS A 41 5.14 17.86 -21.83
C LYS A 41 5.38 16.42 -21.35
N GLN A 42 5.04 15.43 -22.19
CA GLN A 42 5.27 14.00 -21.92
C GLN A 42 6.75 13.61 -21.93
N GLY A 43 7.58 14.26 -22.76
CA GLY A 43 9.02 13.98 -22.83
C GLY A 43 9.77 14.38 -21.55
N ALA A 44 9.32 15.47 -20.91
CA ALA A 44 9.88 15.95 -19.64
C ALA A 44 9.54 15.02 -18.46
N GLU A 45 8.34 14.43 -18.44
CA GLU A 45 7.92 13.46 -17.42
C GLU A 45 8.70 12.15 -17.57
N ILE A 46 8.80 11.62 -18.79
CA ILE A 46 9.60 10.42 -19.11
C ILE A 46 11.05 10.59 -18.66
N GLN A 47 11.66 11.72 -19.00
CA GLN A 47 13.05 11.99 -18.62
C GLN A 47 13.19 12.08 -17.10
N ARG A 48 12.29 12.81 -16.42
CA ARG A 48 12.33 12.96 -14.96
C ARG A 48 12.23 11.62 -14.26
N THR A 49 11.30 10.75 -14.67
CA THR A 49 11.12 9.42 -14.07
C THR A 49 12.39 8.57 -14.17
N LEU A 50 13.03 8.52 -15.34
CA LEU A 50 14.28 7.78 -15.51
C LEU A 50 15.44 8.41 -14.72
N CYS A 51 15.63 9.73 -14.83
CA CYS A 51 16.71 10.43 -14.15
C CYS A 51 16.59 10.34 -12.62
N ASP A 52 15.38 10.49 -12.07
CA ASP A 52 15.14 10.40 -10.63
C ASP A 52 15.45 8.98 -10.12
N TRP A 53 15.07 7.95 -10.87
CA TRP A 53 15.39 6.57 -10.50
C TRP A 53 16.89 6.29 -10.57
N ILE A 54 17.58 6.70 -11.65
CA ILE A 54 19.03 6.56 -11.78
C ILE A 54 19.75 7.29 -10.63
N TYR A 55 19.33 8.52 -10.33
CA TYR A 55 19.93 9.32 -9.27
C TYR A 55 19.80 8.64 -7.91
N LYS A 56 18.62 8.14 -7.57
CA LYS A 56 18.34 7.48 -6.29
C LYS A 56 19.10 6.17 -6.11
N ASN A 57 19.34 5.41 -7.18
CA ASN A 57 19.93 4.07 -7.08
C ASN A 57 21.44 4.05 -7.36
N ASN A 58 21.96 4.98 -8.16
CA ASN A 58 23.34 4.91 -8.63
C ASN A 58 23.98 6.28 -8.88
N GLY A 59 23.48 7.36 -8.24
CA GLY A 59 24.19 8.65 -8.19
C GLY A 59 24.47 9.32 -9.55
N ARG A 60 23.56 9.16 -10.52
CA ARG A 60 23.66 9.57 -11.96
C ARG A 60 24.33 8.58 -12.89
N ASN A 61 24.85 7.46 -12.39
CA ASN A 61 25.41 6.43 -13.24
C ASN A 61 24.29 5.51 -13.81
N ALA A 62 24.14 5.49 -15.14
CA ALA A 62 23.12 4.72 -15.83
C ALA A 62 23.43 3.21 -15.95
N ASP A 63 24.53 2.71 -15.38
CA ASP A 63 24.91 1.28 -15.44
C ASP A 63 23.78 0.35 -14.98
N LEU A 64 23.07 0.71 -13.91
CA LEU A 64 21.95 -0.11 -13.41
C LEU A 64 20.76 -0.15 -14.39
N LEU A 65 20.51 0.95 -15.12
CA LEU A 65 19.52 0.99 -16.19
C LEU A 65 19.98 0.12 -17.38
N LEU A 66 21.26 0.22 -17.75
CA LEU A 66 21.85 -0.57 -18.82
C LEU A 66 21.78 -2.07 -18.52
N ASP A 67 22.10 -2.46 -17.29
CA ASP A 67 21.98 -3.84 -16.84
C ASP A 67 20.52 -4.32 -16.90
N ALA A 68 19.56 -3.51 -16.42
CA ALA A 68 18.14 -3.84 -16.50
C ALA A 68 17.67 -4.07 -17.95
N LEU A 69 18.12 -3.24 -18.89
CA LEU A 69 17.78 -3.37 -20.31
C LEU A 69 18.43 -4.61 -20.94
N ARG A 70 19.68 -4.93 -20.56
CA ARG A 70 20.47 -6.02 -21.14
C ARG A 70 20.09 -7.40 -20.60
N THR A 71 19.89 -7.54 -19.29
CA THR A 71 19.62 -8.83 -18.63
C THR A 71 18.12 -9.09 -18.43
N GLY A 72 17.31 -8.07 -18.70
CA GLY A 72 15.89 -8.04 -18.35
C GLY A 72 15.67 -7.61 -16.91
N TYR A 73 14.46 -7.15 -16.62
CA TYR A 73 14.08 -6.66 -15.31
C TYR A 73 12.82 -7.35 -14.79
N GLU A 74 12.63 -7.29 -13.47
CA GLU A 74 11.37 -7.61 -12.80
C GLU A 74 10.68 -6.32 -12.39
N VAL A 75 9.35 -6.27 -12.54
CA VAL A 75 8.58 -5.08 -12.16
C VAL A 75 8.19 -5.20 -10.69
N GLU A 76 8.64 -4.24 -9.90
CA GLU A 76 8.21 -4.04 -8.52
C GLU A 76 6.99 -3.12 -8.52
N GLU A 77 5.83 -3.69 -8.18
CA GLU A 77 4.63 -2.90 -7.93
C GLU A 77 4.79 -2.15 -6.61
N LYS A 78 4.50 -0.84 -6.64
CA LYS A 78 4.59 0.02 -5.44
C LYS A 78 3.59 -0.39 -4.36
N PHE A 79 2.44 -0.92 -4.79
CA PHE A 79 1.35 -1.42 -3.97
C PHE A 79 0.80 -2.68 -4.62
N LYS A 80 0.36 -3.65 -3.81
CA LYS A 80 -0.32 -4.87 -4.25
C LYS A 80 -1.66 -5.04 -3.52
N ALA A 81 -2.51 -5.89 -4.09
CA ALA A 81 -3.73 -6.31 -3.41
C ALA A 81 -3.38 -6.94 -2.05
N GLY A 82 -4.11 -6.54 -1.01
CA GLY A 82 -3.88 -6.92 0.37
C GLY A 82 -3.09 -5.91 1.21
N ASP A 83 -2.36 -4.98 0.57
CA ASP A 83 -1.63 -3.95 1.30
C ASP A 83 -2.59 -2.96 1.96
N TRP A 84 -2.18 -2.45 3.13
CA TRP A 84 -2.85 -1.33 3.78
C TRP A 84 -2.17 -0.03 3.41
N VAL A 85 -2.94 0.94 2.96
CA VAL A 85 -2.43 2.23 2.50
C VAL A 85 -3.17 3.38 3.15
N VAL A 86 -2.49 4.52 3.21
CA VAL A 86 -3.02 5.78 3.71
C VAL A 86 -3.11 6.78 2.57
N VAL A 87 -4.24 7.48 2.51
CA VAL A 87 -4.40 8.66 1.69
C VAL A 87 -4.03 9.89 2.50
N GLU A 88 -2.98 10.58 2.07
CA GLU A 88 -2.53 11.79 2.77
C GLU A 88 -3.24 13.06 2.28
N ASP A 89 -3.73 13.06 1.05
CA ASP A 89 -4.27 14.25 0.38
C ASP A 89 -5.81 14.20 0.20
N CYS A 90 -6.58 13.36 0.93
CA CYS A 90 -8.04 13.51 0.88
C CYS A 90 -8.47 14.73 1.71
N PRO A 91 -9.30 15.64 1.16
CA PRO A 91 -10.00 16.64 1.97
C PRO A 91 -10.99 16.03 2.97
N CYS A 92 -11.31 14.74 2.81
CA CYS A 92 -12.28 13.97 3.56
C CYS A 92 -11.61 13.10 4.63
N GLU A 93 -10.87 13.72 5.54
CA GLU A 93 -10.10 13.03 6.60
C GLU A 93 -9.03 12.04 6.07
N ARG A 94 -8.08 11.67 6.93
CA ARG A 94 -7.01 10.73 6.59
C ARG A 94 -7.61 9.33 6.48
N ILE A 95 -7.77 8.82 5.25
CA ILE A 95 -8.36 7.51 5.03
C ILE A 95 -7.27 6.42 5.05
N VAL A 96 -7.47 5.41 5.89
CA VAL A 96 -6.68 4.17 5.92
C VAL A 96 -7.54 3.05 5.33
N GLY A 97 -7.00 2.27 4.40
CA GLY A 97 -7.77 1.20 3.76
C GLY A 97 -6.92 0.07 3.20
N LYS A 98 -7.53 -1.12 3.14
CA LYS A 98 -6.91 -2.31 2.55
C LYS A 98 -7.23 -2.37 1.06
N VAL A 99 -6.19 -2.43 0.22
CA VAL A 99 -6.33 -2.58 -1.23
C VAL A 99 -6.98 -3.93 -1.52
N GLN A 100 -8.18 -3.94 -2.10
CA GLN A 100 -8.81 -5.18 -2.55
C GLN A 100 -8.36 -5.55 -3.95
N ARG A 101 -8.32 -4.55 -4.83
CA ARG A 101 -8.00 -4.75 -6.24
C ARG A 101 -7.34 -3.51 -6.82
N ILE A 102 -6.39 -3.76 -7.71
CA ILE A 102 -5.74 -2.75 -8.55
C ILE A 102 -6.25 -2.95 -9.97
N LYS A 103 -6.84 -1.92 -10.58
CA LYS A 103 -7.29 -1.93 -11.97
C LYS A 103 -6.47 -0.92 -12.77
N ASP A 104 -5.73 -1.42 -13.76
CA ASP A 104 -5.15 -0.58 -14.81
C ASP A 104 -6.25 -0.19 -15.79
N ILE A 105 -6.65 1.09 -15.79
CA ILE A 105 -7.67 1.61 -16.70
C ILE A 105 -6.97 2.11 -17.97
N SER A 106 -6.45 1.21 -18.79
CA SER A 106 -5.79 1.57 -20.04
C SER A 106 -6.80 1.59 -21.21
N LYS A 107 -7.17 2.81 -21.61
CA LYS A 107 -7.45 3.15 -23.03
C LYS A 107 -7.37 4.66 -23.31
N TYR A 108 -7.64 5.50 -22.31
CA TYR A 108 -7.59 6.97 -22.44
C TYR A 108 -7.10 7.74 -21.20
N SER A 109 -6.73 7.05 -20.11
CA SER A 109 -6.20 7.66 -18.89
C SER A 109 -4.96 6.91 -18.41
N THR A 110 -3.94 7.62 -17.94
CA THR A 110 -2.75 7.04 -17.33
C THR A 110 -2.99 6.51 -15.91
N CYS A 111 -4.24 6.37 -15.48
CA CYS A 111 -4.58 6.22 -14.06
C CYS A 111 -4.73 4.76 -13.60
N THR A 112 -3.95 4.40 -12.57
CA THR A 112 -4.15 3.18 -11.77
C THR A 112 -5.25 3.44 -10.74
N ARG A 113 -6.33 2.66 -10.78
CA ARG A 113 -7.43 2.74 -9.80
C ARG A 113 -7.23 1.70 -8.70
N PHE A 114 -7.26 2.15 -7.46
CA PHE A 114 -7.31 1.30 -6.28
C PHE A 114 -8.75 1.19 -5.79
N GLU A 115 -9.24 -0.04 -5.66
CA GLU A 115 -10.52 -0.34 -5.03
C GLU A 115 -10.25 -0.83 -3.60
N TYR A 116 -10.83 -0.13 -2.63
CA TYR A 116 -10.80 -0.46 -1.22
C TYR A 116 -12.18 -0.96 -0.78
N GLU A 117 -12.27 -1.51 0.42
CA GLU A 117 -13.52 -2.06 0.94
C GLU A 117 -14.68 -1.05 0.94
N ASP A 118 -14.40 0.23 1.21
CA ASP A 118 -15.45 1.25 1.38
C ASP A 118 -15.36 2.42 0.38
N TRP A 119 -14.31 2.46 -0.46
CA TRP A 119 -14.03 3.63 -1.32
C TRP A 119 -13.05 3.28 -2.44
N TRP A 120 -12.72 4.24 -3.31
CA TRP A 120 -11.75 4.07 -4.39
C TRP A 120 -10.85 5.29 -4.53
N SER A 121 -9.60 5.09 -4.96
CA SER A 121 -8.63 6.15 -5.26
C SER A 121 -8.03 6.00 -6.65
N ASP A 122 -7.38 7.08 -7.09
CA ASP A 122 -6.58 7.15 -8.30
C ASP A 122 -5.16 7.57 -7.88
N GLU A 123 -4.16 6.75 -8.20
CA GLU A 123 -2.75 7.00 -7.82
C GLU A 123 -2.27 8.40 -8.22
N HIS A 124 -2.75 8.93 -9.35
CA HIS A 124 -2.30 10.22 -9.86
C HIS A 124 -2.92 11.41 -9.14
N LYS A 125 -4.02 11.20 -8.42
CA LYS A 125 -4.77 12.27 -7.74
C LYS A 125 -4.61 12.25 -6.23
N THR A 126 -4.09 11.15 -5.67
CA THR A 126 -3.96 10.98 -4.23
C THR A 126 -2.55 10.56 -3.86
N LYS A 127 -1.93 11.28 -2.91
CA LYS A 127 -0.70 10.78 -2.27
C LYS A 127 -1.04 9.55 -1.44
N LEU A 128 -0.51 8.42 -1.91
CA LEU A 128 -0.62 7.13 -1.25
C LEU A 128 0.74 6.73 -0.66
N ARG A 129 0.70 6.17 0.55
CA ARG A 129 1.82 5.44 1.16
C ARG A 129 1.31 4.20 1.89
N HIS A 130 2.22 3.28 2.21
CA HIS A 130 1.92 2.16 3.10
C HIS A 130 1.54 2.67 4.49
N ALA A 131 0.50 2.07 5.07
CA ALA A 131 0.08 2.33 6.45
C ALA A 131 1.07 1.75 7.46
N THR A 132 1.28 2.44 8.57
CA THR A 132 2.08 1.87 9.67
C THR A 132 1.27 0.82 10.43
N PRO A 133 1.92 -0.11 11.16
CA PRO A 133 1.20 -1.11 11.96
C PRO A 133 0.18 -0.49 12.92
N GLU A 134 0.50 0.65 13.52
CA GLU A 134 -0.37 1.38 14.44
C GLU A 134 -1.62 1.92 13.73
N GLU A 135 -1.46 2.46 12.52
CA GLU A 135 -2.58 2.96 11.70
C GLU A 135 -3.50 1.84 11.24
N ILE A 136 -2.91 0.70 10.85
CA ILE A 136 -3.66 -0.51 10.47
C ILE A 136 -4.51 -0.98 11.67
N LYS A 137 -3.91 -1.02 12.86
CA LYS A 137 -4.58 -1.44 14.08
C LYS A 137 -5.73 -0.50 14.46
N ALA A 138 -5.51 0.81 14.42
CA ALA A 138 -6.54 1.80 14.71
C ALA A 138 -7.71 1.75 13.72
N GLU A 139 -7.45 1.55 12.42
CA GLU A 139 -8.52 1.44 11.43
C GLU A 139 -9.28 0.12 11.55
N GLN A 140 -8.59 -0.99 11.88
CA GLN A 140 -9.26 -2.25 12.18
C GLN A 140 -10.16 -2.13 13.41
N GLU A 141 -9.71 -1.44 14.46
CA GLU A 141 -10.52 -1.10 15.63
C GLU A 141 -11.80 -0.38 15.22
N ARG A 142 -11.63 0.74 14.52
CA ARG A 142 -12.75 1.57 14.04
C ARG A 142 -13.76 0.74 13.24
N ARG A 143 -13.30 -0.14 12.35
CA ARG A 143 -14.18 -1.03 11.56
C ARG A 143 -14.97 -2.02 12.42
N VAL A 144 -14.38 -2.56 13.49
CA VAL A 144 -15.09 -3.48 14.40
C VAL A 144 -16.16 -2.74 15.19
N TRP A 145 -15.83 -1.58 15.76
CA TRP A 145 -16.80 -0.74 16.48
C TRP A 145 -17.93 -0.23 15.55
N ALA A 146 -17.61 0.15 14.32
CA ALA A 146 -18.59 0.59 13.33
C ALA A 146 -19.60 -0.51 12.98
N LYS A 147 -19.20 -1.80 12.94
CA LYS A 147 -20.13 -2.92 12.69
C LYS A 147 -21.23 -3.04 13.73
N ILE A 148 -20.98 -2.59 14.96
CA ILE A 148 -21.97 -2.57 16.04
C ILE A 148 -22.59 -1.17 16.25
N GLY A 149 -22.31 -0.23 15.35
CA GLY A 149 -22.86 1.12 15.36
C GLY A 149 -22.35 1.99 16.52
N ARG A 150 -21.06 1.89 16.83
CA ARG A 150 -20.41 2.58 17.94
C ARG A 150 -19.05 3.16 17.55
N GLU A 151 -18.56 4.11 18.34
CA GLU A 151 -17.20 4.65 18.22
C GLU A 151 -16.17 3.80 19.00
N PRO A 152 -14.88 3.83 18.62
CA PRO A 152 -13.81 3.21 19.40
C PRO A 152 -13.84 3.63 20.87
N GLY A 153 -13.92 2.64 21.76
CA GLY A 153 -13.98 2.85 23.20
C GLY A 153 -15.35 3.26 23.74
N GLU A 154 -16.41 3.23 22.93
CA GLU A 154 -17.79 3.54 23.37
C GLU A 154 -18.44 2.33 24.07
N PHE A 155 -17.88 1.96 25.22
CA PHE A 155 -18.43 0.94 26.10
C PHE A 155 -19.75 1.44 26.74
N ARG A 156 -20.74 0.57 26.83
CA ARG A 156 -22.07 0.84 27.41
C ARG A 156 -22.36 -0.13 28.54
N GLU A 157 -23.26 0.27 29.43
CA GLU A 157 -23.76 -0.62 30.49
C GLU A 157 -24.41 -1.86 29.87
N GLY A 158 -24.01 -3.06 30.35
CA GLY A 158 -24.43 -4.35 29.81
C GLY A 158 -23.46 -4.99 28.82
N ASP A 159 -22.40 -4.30 28.40
CA ASP A 159 -21.31 -4.92 27.63
C ASP A 159 -20.52 -5.93 28.48
N ILE A 160 -19.94 -6.94 27.82
CA ILE A 160 -19.19 -8.01 28.48
C ILE A 160 -17.70 -7.72 28.35
N GLY A 161 -17.06 -7.43 29.48
CA GLY A 161 -15.60 -7.35 29.59
C GLY A 161 -14.98 -8.68 30.04
N ILE A 162 -13.87 -9.08 29.43
CA ILE A 162 -13.03 -10.18 29.93
C ILE A 162 -11.85 -9.58 30.70
N LEU A 163 -11.70 -9.98 31.96
CA LEU A 163 -10.50 -9.68 32.75
C LEU A 163 -9.44 -10.75 32.49
N LEU A 164 -8.35 -10.37 31.81
CA LEU A 164 -7.19 -11.23 31.62
C LEU A 164 -6.35 -11.26 32.91
N GLY A 165 -5.93 -12.45 33.37
CA GLY A 165 -5.05 -12.64 34.54
C GLY A 165 -5.55 -13.61 35.61
N ARG A 166 -6.81 -14.05 35.53
CA ARG A 166 -7.23 -15.34 36.12
C ARG A 166 -7.26 -16.36 34.99
N GLU A 167 -7.02 -17.63 35.29
CA GLU A 167 -7.10 -18.76 34.35
C GLU A 167 -8.49 -18.81 33.67
N SER A 168 -8.71 -17.93 32.71
CA SER A 168 -9.82 -18.03 31.79
C SER A 168 -9.42 -19.13 30.84
N SER A 169 -10.13 -20.25 30.91
CA SER A 169 -9.83 -21.39 30.08
C SER A 169 -9.92 -20.95 28.61
N TYR A 170 -8.93 -21.32 27.81
CA TYR A 170 -8.90 -21.08 26.36
C TYR A 170 -10.22 -21.49 25.67
N SER A 171 -10.92 -22.49 26.23
CA SER A 171 -12.26 -22.92 25.82
C SER A 171 -13.36 -21.86 26.03
N LEU A 172 -13.33 -21.10 27.12
CA LEU A 172 -14.29 -20.04 27.41
C LEU A 172 -14.18 -18.92 26.36
N TRP A 173 -12.95 -18.52 26.05
CA TRP A 173 -12.67 -17.50 25.04
C TRP A 173 -13.18 -17.91 23.65
N LYS A 174 -12.89 -19.15 23.24
CA LYS A 174 -13.33 -19.66 21.95
C LYS A 174 -14.85 -19.72 21.82
N ASN A 175 -15.55 -20.13 22.89
CA ASN A 175 -17.00 -20.17 22.91
C ASN A 175 -17.61 -18.76 22.85
N LEU A 176 -17.08 -17.81 23.64
CA LEU A 176 -17.57 -16.42 23.61
C LEU A 176 -17.33 -15.75 22.26
N LYS A 177 -16.17 -16.02 21.62
CA LYS A 177 -15.87 -15.56 20.27
C LYS A 177 -16.87 -16.09 19.26
N ASN A 178 -17.17 -17.40 19.29
CA ASN A 178 -18.15 -18.00 18.37
C ASN A 178 -19.54 -17.38 18.55
N LEU A 179 -20.01 -17.26 19.80
CA LEU A 179 -21.32 -16.66 20.11
C LEU A 179 -21.40 -15.19 19.67
N TYR A 180 -20.28 -14.46 19.70
CA TYR A 180 -20.20 -13.11 19.16
C TYR A 180 -20.23 -13.09 17.63
N GLU A 181 -19.43 -13.92 16.97
CA GLU A 181 -19.40 -14.03 15.50
C GLU A 181 -20.74 -14.50 14.91
N GLU A 182 -21.51 -15.29 15.67
CA GLU A 182 -22.87 -15.74 15.35
C GLU A 182 -23.95 -14.68 15.66
N GLY A 183 -23.58 -13.55 16.29
CA GLY A 183 -24.49 -12.45 16.62
C GLY A 183 -25.37 -12.69 17.85
N GLU A 184 -25.13 -13.77 18.60
CA GLU A 184 -25.86 -14.09 19.83
C GLU A 184 -25.42 -13.21 21.00
N LEU A 185 -24.15 -12.78 21.04
CA LEU A 185 -23.64 -11.82 22.01
C LEU A 185 -23.57 -10.41 21.42
N LYS A 186 -24.24 -9.46 22.08
CA LYS A 186 -24.10 -8.02 21.82
C LYS A 186 -23.15 -7.42 22.84
N GLY A 187 -22.27 -6.52 22.42
CA GLY A 187 -21.34 -5.84 23.33
C GLY A 187 -20.18 -6.72 23.83
N PHE A 188 -19.87 -7.82 23.14
CA PHE A 188 -18.67 -8.59 23.41
C PHE A 188 -17.52 -8.01 22.58
N HIS A 189 -16.45 -7.56 23.24
CA HIS A 189 -15.25 -7.10 22.56
C HIS A 189 -14.04 -7.80 23.18
N PRO A 190 -13.38 -8.74 22.48
CA PRO A 190 -12.11 -9.26 22.94
C PRO A 190 -11.10 -8.11 22.88
N ALA A 191 -10.63 -7.66 24.05
CA ALA A 191 -9.61 -6.62 24.17
C ALA A 191 -8.27 -6.95 23.48
N GLU A 192 -8.10 -8.20 23.03
CA GLU A 192 -6.90 -8.70 22.35
C GLU A 192 -6.66 -8.08 20.97
N SER A 193 -7.64 -7.42 20.33
CA SER A 193 -7.35 -6.63 19.12
C SER A 193 -6.62 -5.30 19.42
N PHE A 194 -6.49 -4.87 20.68
CA PHE A 194 -6.10 -3.50 21.01
C PHE A 194 -4.86 -3.31 21.89
N ILE A 195 -4.35 -4.33 22.58
CA ILE A 195 -3.18 -4.15 23.45
C ILE A 195 -2.08 -5.15 23.09
N GLU A 196 -1.02 -4.68 22.44
CA GLU A 196 0.30 -5.31 22.65
C GLU A 196 0.67 -4.92 24.07
N PHE A 197 0.42 -5.80 25.04
CA PHE A 197 1.10 -5.66 26.31
C PHE A 197 2.54 -6.03 26.01
N GLY A 198 3.38 -4.99 25.95
CA GLY A 198 4.83 -5.13 25.96
C GLY A 198 5.20 -6.22 26.96
N GLY A 199 6.07 -7.11 26.49
CA GLY A 199 6.52 -8.27 27.24
C GLY A 199 6.83 -7.91 28.68
N ALA A 200 6.59 -8.87 29.56
CA ALA A 200 7.17 -8.86 30.89
C ALA A 200 8.62 -8.36 30.79
N VAL A 201 8.86 -7.13 31.22
CA VAL A 201 10.20 -6.75 31.64
C VAL A 201 10.28 -7.37 33.02
N ASP A 202 10.94 -8.52 33.07
CA ASP A 202 11.23 -9.23 34.31
C ASP A 202 11.79 -8.23 35.34
N ALA A 203 11.08 -8.10 36.46
CA ALA A 203 11.51 -7.38 37.66
C ALA A 203 11.79 -8.39 38.77
#